data_AF-A0A501QGC0-F1
#
_entry.id   AF-A0A501QGC0-F1
#
_cell.length_a   1.000
_cell.length_b   1.000
_cell.length_c   1.000
_cell.angle_alpha   90.00
_cell.angle_beta   90.00
_cell.angle_gamma   90.00
#
_symmetry.space_group_name_H-M   'P 1'
#
loop_
_entity.id
_entity.type
_entity.pdbx_description
1 polymer ?
#
loop_
_entity_poly.entity_id
_entity_poly.type
_entity_poly.pdbx_seq_one_letter_code
_entity_poly.pdbx_strand_id
1 'polypeptide(L)'
;MQPTNRFLDCRVQTLDELKGWKYNHIVISDKKLKANTESLDWQPAILDKTQFAIIVKLCEKGEINLETDKNLENFVTEGGYTSLVDFIEKLTATGLVNIENLQLKLLTDYCQCKILPDGRFVAGENKSGRLTTWINKELVKYREKNNVK
;
A
#
# COMPACT_ATOMS: atom_id res chain seq x y z
N MET A 1 11.00 -2.34 15.36
CA MET A 1 9.58 -2.63 15.62
C MET A 1 9.27 -2.11 17.02
N GLN A 2 8.44 -1.08 17.18
CA GLN A 2 8.04 -0.67 18.53
C GLN A 2 7.10 -1.74 19.12
N PRO A 3 7.25 -2.10 20.41
CA PRO A 3 6.38 -3.09 21.02
C PRO A 3 4.93 -2.58 21.00
N THR A 4 4.01 -3.39 20.50
CA THR A 4 2.57 -3.16 20.62
C THR A 4 2.22 -2.92 22.08
N ASN A 5 1.55 -1.80 22.37
CA ASN A 5 1.08 -1.51 23.73
C ASN A 5 0.14 -2.64 24.19
N ARG A 6 0.56 -3.39 25.22
CA ARG A 6 -0.20 -4.52 25.74
C ARG A 6 -1.49 -4.00 26.37
N PHE A 7 -2.63 -4.30 25.74
CA PHE A 7 -3.97 -3.87 26.19
C PHE A 7 -4.58 -4.86 27.19
N LEU A 8 -4.38 -6.16 26.94
CA LEU A 8 -4.88 -7.25 27.75
C LEU A 8 -3.74 -8.21 28.12
N ASP A 9 -3.71 -8.65 29.37
CA ASP A 9 -2.91 -9.79 29.82
C ASP A 9 -3.84 -10.89 30.34
N CYS A 10 -3.50 -12.14 30.06
CA CYS A 10 -4.21 -13.29 30.60
C CYS A 10 -3.26 -14.17 31.40
N ARG A 11 -3.72 -14.64 32.56
CA ARG A 11 -2.99 -15.61 33.38
C ARG A 11 -3.92 -16.71 33.84
N VAL A 12 -3.39 -17.91 33.96
CA VAL A 12 -4.13 -19.02 34.56
C VAL A 12 -4.42 -18.68 36.02
N GLN A 13 -5.68 -18.80 36.43
CA GLN A 13 -6.11 -18.61 37.81
C GLN A 13 -7.10 -19.71 38.19
N THR A 14 -7.00 -20.20 39.42
CA THR A 14 -8.02 -21.04 40.02
C THR A 14 -8.84 -20.21 41.01
N LEU A 15 -10.16 -20.24 40.89
CA LEU A 15 -11.11 -19.60 41.81
C LEU A 15 -12.21 -20.62 42.12
N ASP A 16 -12.47 -20.87 43.40
CA ASP A 16 -13.50 -21.82 43.86
C ASP A 16 -13.41 -23.19 43.19
N GLU A 17 -12.20 -23.77 43.17
CA GLU A 17 -11.85 -25.05 42.51
C GLU A 17 -11.98 -25.07 40.98
N LEU A 18 -12.47 -23.99 40.36
CA LEU A 18 -12.56 -23.84 38.91
C LEU A 18 -11.28 -23.20 38.36
N LYS A 19 -10.63 -23.90 37.43
CA LYS A 19 -9.45 -23.40 36.71
C LYS A 19 -9.87 -22.62 35.47
N GLY A 20 -9.44 -21.38 35.37
CA GLY A 20 -9.80 -20.49 34.26
C GLY A 20 -8.73 -19.45 33.95
N TRP A 21 -9.14 -18.42 33.21
CA TRP A 21 -8.29 -17.32 32.81
C TRP A 21 -8.68 -16.05 33.55
N LYS A 22 -7.72 -15.42 34.23
CA LYS A 22 -7.86 -14.05 34.72
C LYS A 22 -7.42 -13.10 33.64
N TYR A 23 -8.35 -12.28 33.15
CA TYR A 23 -8.05 -11.17 32.26
C TYR A 23 -7.69 -9.94 33.09
N ASN A 24 -6.55 -9.33 32.79
CA ASN A 24 -6.12 -8.07 33.37
C ASN A 24 -6.12 -7.01 32.27
N HIS A 25 -6.87 -5.93 32.48
CA HIS A 25 -6.84 -4.76 31.62
C HIS A 25 -5.66 -3.86 32.02
N ILE A 26 -4.83 -3.50 31.05
CA ILE A 26 -3.71 -2.58 31.27
C ILE A 26 -4.18 -1.18 30.89
N VAL A 27 -4.39 -0.33 31.90
CA VAL A 27 -4.81 1.06 31.68
C VAL A 27 -3.65 1.84 31.06
N ILE A 28 -3.88 2.38 29.86
CA ILE A 28 -2.96 3.29 29.18
C ILE A 28 -3.50 4.71 29.36
N SER A 29 -2.66 5.65 29.78
CA SER A 29 -3.06 7.06 29.91
C SER A 29 -3.24 7.72 28.54
N ASP A 30 -4.13 8.70 28.44
CA ASP A 30 -4.35 9.49 27.23
C ASP A 30 -3.05 10.06 26.63
N LYS A 31 -2.12 10.49 27.50
CA LYS A 31 -0.81 10.98 27.08
C LYS A 31 0.01 9.90 26.36
N LYS A 32 0.02 8.66 26.85
CA LYS A 32 0.71 7.53 26.20
C LYS A 32 -0.02 7.05 24.95
N LEU A 33 -1.36 7.11 24.95
CA LEU A 33 -2.18 6.75 23.79
C LEU A 33 -1.87 7.69 22.61
N LYS A 34 -1.78 9.00 22.88
CA LYS A 34 -1.48 10.04 21.88
C LYS A 34 -0.01 10.12 21.47
N ALA A 35 0.92 9.65 22.31
CA ALA A 35 2.36 9.77 22.08
C ALA A 35 2.86 9.03 20.82
N ASN A 36 2.10 8.05 20.31
CA ASN A 36 2.45 7.23 19.15
C ASN A 36 1.43 7.32 18.01
N THR A 37 0.59 8.37 17.97
CA THR A 37 -0.44 8.53 16.93
C THR A 37 0.01 9.50 15.85
N GLU A 38 1.17 9.27 15.23
CA GLU A 38 1.40 9.83 13.90
C GLU A 38 0.49 9.07 12.93
N SER A 39 -0.75 9.55 12.80
CA SER A 39 -1.64 9.12 11.74
C SER A 39 -1.05 9.61 10.43
N LEU A 40 -0.27 8.77 9.76
CA LEU A 40 0.10 9.02 8.39
C LEU A 40 -1.18 8.98 7.54
N ASP A 41 -1.56 10.14 7.02
CA ASP A 41 -2.63 10.22 6.04
C ASP A 41 -2.25 9.34 4.84
N TRP A 42 -3.15 8.42 4.51
CA TRP A 42 -2.93 7.53 3.39
C TRP A 42 -2.94 8.29 2.07
N GLN A 43 -2.08 7.81 1.18
CA GLN A 43 -1.88 8.33 -0.16
C GLN A 43 -1.55 7.15 -1.10
N PRO A 44 -1.94 7.23 -2.37
CA PRO A 44 -1.61 6.21 -3.36
C PRO A 44 -0.11 6.21 -3.66
N ALA A 45 0.38 5.12 -4.26
CA ALA A 45 1.74 5.10 -4.77
C ALA A 45 1.84 6.05 -5.99
N ILE A 46 2.89 6.86 -6.01
CA ILE A 46 3.27 7.66 -7.17
C ILE A 46 4.22 6.79 -8.00
N LEU A 47 3.90 6.65 -9.28
CA LEU A 47 4.61 5.77 -10.20
C LEU A 47 5.31 6.59 -11.27
N ASP A 48 6.39 6.03 -11.83
CA ASP A 48 6.85 6.46 -13.14
C ASP A 48 6.02 5.83 -14.27
N LYS A 49 6.31 6.21 -15.51
CA LYS A 49 5.58 5.75 -16.69
C LYS A 49 5.70 4.24 -16.92
N THR A 50 6.87 3.66 -16.67
CA THR A 50 7.16 2.23 -16.88
C THR A 50 6.42 1.39 -15.84
N GLN A 51 6.51 1.78 -14.57
CA GLN A 51 5.75 1.18 -13.47
C GLN A 51 4.25 1.29 -13.71
N PHE A 52 3.76 2.48 -14.09
CA PHE A 52 2.33 2.70 -14.35
C PHE A 52 1.81 1.78 -15.45
N ALA A 53 2.56 1.63 -16.55
CA ALA A 53 2.19 0.73 -17.65
C ALA A 53 2.09 -0.74 -17.19
N ILE A 54 3.03 -1.21 -16.38
CA ILE A 54 3.00 -2.57 -15.83
C ILE A 54 1.84 -2.76 -14.86
N ILE A 55 1.55 -1.80 -13.98
CA ILE A 55 0.40 -1.89 -13.06
C ILE A 55 -0.92 -1.88 -13.83
N VAL A 56 -1.07 -1.03 -14.86
CA VAL A 56 -2.24 -1.08 -15.75
C VAL A 56 -2.38 -2.47 -16.35
N LYS A 57 -1.27 -3.05 -16.82
CA LYS A 57 -1.30 -4.39 -17.41
C LYS A 57 -1.73 -5.47 -16.42
N LEU A 58 -1.26 -5.37 -15.17
CA LEU A 58 -1.67 -6.26 -14.10
C LEU A 58 -3.13 -6.07 -13.69
N CYS A 59 -3.66 -4.84 -13.73
CA CYS A 59 -5.09 -4.59 -13.48
C CYS A 59 -5.98 -5.28 -14.53
N GLU A 60 -5.50 -5.42 -15.77
CA GLU A 60 -6.22 -6.12 -16.85
C GLU A 60 -6.06 -7.64 -16.80
N LYS A 61 -4.83 -8.14 -16.60
CA LYS A 61 -4.48 -9.57 -16.73
C LYS A 61 -4.46 -10.33 -15.40
N GLY A 62 -4.42 -9.63 -14.28
CA GLY A 62 -4.24 -10.20 -12.94
C GLY A 62 -2.79 -10.55 -12.59
N GLU A 63 -2.04 -11.12 -13.53
CA GLU A 63 -0.67 -11.56 -13.31
C GLU A 63 0.23 -11.44 -14.55
N ILE A 64 1.54 -11.36 -14.33
CA ILE A 64 2.58 -11.44 -15.37
C ILE A 64 3.58 -12.51 -14.94
N ASN A 65 3.82 -13.50 -15.80
CA ASN A 65 4.83 -14.52 -15.56
C ASN A 65 6.21 -14.02 -16.00
N LEU A 66 7.15 -13.97 -15.05
CA LEU A 66 8.48 -13.38 -15.23
C LEU A 66 9.43 -14.25 -16.06
N GLU A 67 9.15 -15.54 -16.23
CA GLU A 67 9.97 -16.49 -16.99
C GLU A 67 9.56 -16.52 -18.47
N THR A 68 8.27 -16.44 -18.73
CA THR A 68 7.70 -16.62 -20.08
C THR A 68 7.53 -15.31 -20.85
N ASP A 69 7.48 -14.16 -20.17
CA ASP A 69 7.34 -12.86 -20.82
C ASP A 69 8.69 -12.34 -21.34
N LYS A 70 9.02 -12.74 -22.55
CA LYS A 70 10.28 -12.39 -23.24
C LYS A 70 10.44 -10.90 -23.55
N ASN A 71 9.36 -10.13 -23.51
CA ASN A 71 9.40 -8.69 -23.85
C ASN A 71 9.52 -7.80 -22.62
N LEU A 72 9.30 -8.34 -21.42
CA LEU A 72 9.28 -7.57 -20.17
C LEU A 72 10.62 -6.89 -19.89
N GLU A 73 11.73 -7.62 -20.04
CA GLU A 73 13.07 -7.07 -19.79
C GLU A 73 13.43 -5.94 -20.76
N ASN A 74 13.11 -6.10 -22.05
CA ASN A 74 13.30 -5.05 -23.05
C ASN A 74 12.46 -3.82 -22.75
N PHE A 75 11.17 -4.00 -22.42
CA PHE A 75 10.28 -2.90 -22.06
C PHE A 75 10.79 -2.11 -20.85
N VAL A 76 11.27 -2.82 -19.83
CA VAL A 76 11.79 -2.22 -18.60
C VAL A 76 13.08 -1.43 -18.86
N THR A 77 13.99 -1.99 -19.65
CA THR A 77 15.27 -1.35 -19.98
C THR A 77 15.09 -0.14 -20.91
N GLU A 78 14.22 -0.22 -21.91
CA GLU A 78 13.78 0.95 -22.72
C GLU A 78 13.09 2.02 -21.87
N GLY A 79 12.42 1.58 -20.79
CA GLY A 79 11.79 2.42 -19.78
C GLY A 79 12.76 3.10 -18.80
N GLY A 80 14.08 2.93 -18.98
CA GLY A 80 15.12 3.63 -18.21
C GLY A 80 15.65 2.90 -16.98
N TYR A 81 15.29 1.63 -16.79
CA TYR A 81 15.80 0.80 -15.70
C TYR A 81 17.06 0.04 -16.11
N THR A 82 17.96 -0.22 -15.14
CA THR A 82 19.22 -0.92 -15.42
C THR A 82 19.02 -2.41 -15.69
N SER A 83 18.02 -3.03 -15.05
CA SER A 83 17.69 -4.43 -15.23
C SER A 83 16.25 -4.71 -14.79
N LEU A 84 15.73 -5.89 -15.15
CA LEU A 84 14.44 -6.36 -14.65
C LEU A 84 14.42 -6.49 -13.12
N VAL A 85 15.55 -6.86 -12.51
CA VAL A 85 15.68 -7.01 -11.06
C VAL A 85 15.53 -5.66 -10.35
N ASP A 86 16.23 -4.62 -10.80
CA ASP A 86 16.12 -3.25 -10.25
C ASP A 86 14.68 -2.72 -10.35
N PHE A 87 14.01 -3.01 -11.48
CA PHE A 87 12.62 -2.66 -11.67
C PHE A 87 11.68 -3.37 -10.69
N ILE A 88 11.84 -4.68 -10.53
CA ILE A 88 11.04 -5.49 -9.61
C ILE A 88 11.20 -5.01 -8.17
N GLU A 89 12.42 -4.71 -7.74
CA GLU A 89 12.69 -4.20 -6.39
C GLU A 89 11.96 -2.88 -6.14
N LYS A 90 12.08 -1.93 -7.08
CA LYS A 90 11.40 -0.63 -6.99
C LYS A 90 9.88 -0.76 -7.08
N LEU A 91 9.36 -1.64 -7.94
CA LEU A 91 7.93 -1.87 -8.07
C LEU A 91 7.35 -2.51 -6.81
N THR A 92 8.05 -3.47 -6.21
CA THR A 92 7.64 -4.12 -4.95
C THR A 92 7.69 -3.13 -3.78
N ALA A 93 8.67 -2.22 -3.77
CA ALA A 93 8.76 -1.16 -2.76
C ALA A 93 7.56 -0.19 -2.76
N THR A 94 6.77 -0.12 -3.85
CA THR A 94 5.50 0.64 -3.87
C THR A 94 4.40 0.03 -3.01
N GLY A 95 4.53 -1.25 -2.63
CA GLY A 95 3.51 -1.98 -1.88
C GLY A 95 2.27 -2.35 -2.71
N LEU A 96 2.31 -2.22 -4.04
CA LEU A 96 1.19 -2.57 -4.92
C LEU A 96 1.25 -4.01 -5.43
N VAL A 97 2.43 -4.61 -5.47
CA VAL A 97 2.66 -5.92 -6.10
C VAL A 97 3.43 -6.85 -5.18
N ASN A 98 3.31 -8.15 -5.44
CA ASN A 98 4.21 -9.17 -4.92
C ASN A 98 4.67 -10.11 -6.04
N ILE A 99 5.65 -10.95 -5.72
CA ILE A 99 6.05 -12.06 -6.57
C ILE A 99 5.75 -13.37 -5.84
N GLU A 100 4.95 -14.21 -6.47
CA GLU A 100 4.63 -15.56 -6.00
C GLU A 100 4.82 -16.54 -7.16
N ASN A 101 5.61 -17.59 -6.98
CA ASN A 101 5.84 -18.63 -8.00
C ASN A 101 6.27 -18.07 -9.38
N LEU A 102 7.20 -17.11 -9.40
CA LEU A 102 7.65 -16.39 -10.61
C LEU A 102 6.55 -15.61 -11.33
N GLN A 103 5.43 -15.32 -10.65
CA GLN A 103 4.36 -14.49 -11.14
C GLN A 103 4.33 -13.18 -10.37
N LEU A 104 4.40 -12.07 -11.09
CA LEU A 104 4.14 -10.74 -10.56
C LEU A 104 2.62 -10.54 -10.46
N LYS A 105 2.11 -10.24 -9.27
CA LYS A 105 0.67 -10.08 -9.00
C LYS A 105 0.39 -8.82 -8.19
N LEU A 106 -0.84 -8.31 -8.29
CA LEU A 106 -1.31 -7.23 -7.43
C LEU A 106 -1.58 -7.76 -6.01
N LEU A 107 -1.23 -6.97 -5.01
CA LEU A 107 -1.55 -7.25 -3.59
C LEU A 107 -3.01 -6.95 -3.23
N THR A 108 -3.75 -6.28 -4.11
CA THR A 108 -5.09 -5.76 -3.83
C THR A 108 -6.08 -6.24 -4.89
N ASP A 109 -7.28 -6.63 -4.47
CA ASP A 109 -8.35 -7.09 -5.38
C ASP A 109 -8.82 -6.01 -6.37
N TYR A 110 -8.67 -4.73 -6.01
CA TYR A 110 -9.23 -3.61 -6.76
C TYR A 110 -8.25 -2.44 -6.83
N CYS A 111 -7.11 -2.69 -7.50
CA CYS A 111 -6.16 -1.64 -7.85
C CYS A 111 -6.72 -0.79 -9.00
N GLN A 112 -6.55 0.52 -8.91
CA GLN A 112 -6.88 1.43 -10.00
C GLN A 112 -5.72 2.39 -10.28
N CYS A 113 -5.49 2.63 -11.57
CA CYS A 113 -4.50 3.57 -12.08
C CYS A 113 -5.19 4.86 -12.54
N LYS A 114 -4.61 6.02 -12.19
CA LYS A 114 -5.09 7.35 -12.58
C LYS A 114 -3.92 8.27 -12.93
N ILE A 115 -4.16 9.22 -13.83
CA ILE A 115 -3.23 10.29 -14.17
C ILE A 115 -3.83 11.58 -13.63
N LEU A 116 -3.05 12.31 -12.82
CA LEU A 116 -3.46 13.59 -12.24
C LEU A 116 -3.28 14.74 -13.23
N PRO A 117 -3.98 15.88 -13.07
CA PRO A 117 -3.83 17.06 -13.96
C PRO A 117 -2.43 17.68 -13.97
N ASP A 118 -1.61 17.41 -12.95
CA ASP A 118 -0.21 17.83 -12.90
C ASP A 118 0.75 16.84 -13.60
N GLY A 119 0.20 15.79 -14.23
CA GLY A 119 0.97 14.78 -14.97
C GLY A 119 1.48 13.62 -14.12
N ARG A 120 1.25 13.62 -12.79
CA ARG A 120 1.66 12.48 -11.94
C ARG A 120 0.83 11.24 -12.23
N PHE A 121 1.50 10.09 -12.29
CA PHE A 121 0.88 8.78 -12.37
C PHE A 121 0.68 8.22 -10.96
N VAL A 122 -0.54 7.81 -10.63
CA VAL A 122 -0.86 7.26 -9.31
C VAL A 122 -1.62 5.94 -9.43
N ALA A 123 -1.36 5.03 -8.50
CA ALA A 123 -2.12 3.81 -8.37
C ALA A 123 -2.35 3.42 -6.90
N GLY A 124 -3.47 2.76 -6.63
CA GLY A 124 -3.80 2.29 -5.29
C GLY A 124 -5.10 1.49 -5.24
N GLU A 125 -5.32 0.89 -4.08
CA GLU A 125 -6.56 0.19 -3.73
C GLU A 125 -7.76 1.16 -3.75
N ASN A 126 -8.89 0.71 -4.31
CA ASN A 126 -10.10 1.52 -4.38
C ASN A 126 -11.41 0.77 -4.13
N LYS A 127 -11.40 -0.42 -3.52
CA LYS A 127 -12.62 -1.17 -3.17
C LYS A 127 -13.50 -0.35 -2.22
N SER A 128 -12.86 0.42 -1.33
CA SER A 128 -13.52 1.32 -0.37
C SER A 128 -13.81 2.73 -0.92
N GLY A 129 -13.41 3.05 -2.16
CA GLY A 129 -13.48 4.42 -2.68
C GLY A 129 -12.38 5.36 -2.14
N ARG A 130 -11.37 4.82 -1.44
CA ARG A 130 -10.29 5.60 -0.81
C ARG A 130 -9.45 6.38 -1.82
N LEU A 131 -9.05 5.74 -2.93
CA LEU A 131 -8.33 6.41 -4.02
C LEU A 131 -9.18 7.53 -4.63
N THR A 132 -10.46 7.25 -4.94
CA THR A 132 -11.37 8.27 -5.51
C THR A 132 -11.49 9.47 -4.59
N THR A 133 -11.63 9.24 -3.28
CA THR A 133 -11.73 10.30 -2.28
C THR A 133 -10.44 11.14 -2.21
N TRP A 134 -9.28 10.48 -2.24
CA TRP A 134 -7.99 11.17 -2.25
C TRP A 134 -7.81 12.02 -3.51
N ILE A 135 -8.14 11.49 -4.69
CA ILE A 135 -8.06 12.22 -5.96
C ILE A 135 -8.96 13.45 -5.95
N ASN A 136 -10.19 13.34 -5.47
CA ASN A 136 -11.11 14.48 -5.40
C ASN A 136 -10.53 15.62 -4.54
N LYS A 137 -9.86 15.29 -3.42
CA LYS A 137 -9.17 16.29 -2.59
C LYS A 137 -8.01 16.94 -3.34
N GLU A 138 -7.20 16.16 -4.07
CA GLU A 138 -6.09 16.70 -4.87
C GLU A 138 -6.58 17.58 -6.03
N LEU A 139 -7.72 17.26 -6.65
CA LEU A 139 -8.32 18.09 -7.70
C LEU A 139 -8.77 19.46 -7.17
N VAL A 140 -9.32 19.53 -5.96
CA VAL A 140 -9.68 20.81 -5.31
C VAL A 140 -8.43 21.65 -5.09
N LYS A 141 -7.38 21.08 -4.47
CA LYS A 141 -6.10 21.76 -4.24
C LYS A 141 -5.47 22.26 -5.54
N TYR A 142 -5.51 21.45 -6.59
CA TYR A 142 -4.98 21.84 -7.90
C TYR A 142 -5.74 23.05 -8.48
N ARG A 143 -7.08 23.07 -8.39
CA ARG A 143 -7.88 24.20 -8.86
C ARG A 143 -7.61 25.47 -8.07
N GLU A 144 -7.55 25.38 -6.75
CA GLU A 144 -7.23 26.53 -5.89
C GLU A 144 -5.86 27.13 -6.25
N LYS A 145 -4.85 26.29 -6.45
CA LYS A 145 -3.52 26.75 -6.85
C LYS A 145 -3.48 27.42 -8.22
N ASN A 146 -4.33 26.99 -9.15
CA ASN A 146 -4.36 27.52 -10.52
C ASN A 146 -5.37 28.68 -10.73
N ASN A 147 -6.35 28.86 -9.84
CA ASN A 147 -7.29 29.99 -9.85
C ASN A 147 -6.75 31.24 -9.11
N VAL A 148 -5.61 31.12 -8.41
CA VAL A 148 -4.92 32.23 -7.74
C VAL A 148 -3.87 32.88 -8.68
N LYS A 149 -4.04 32.73 -10.00
CA LYS A 149 -3.18 33.34 -11.03
C LYS A 149 -3.97 34.25 -11.95
#